data_AF-A0A1F3SKS5-F1
#
_entry.id   AF-A0A1F3SKS5-F1
#
_cell.length_a   1.000
_cell.length_b   1.000
_cell.length_c   1.000
_cell.angle_alpha   90.00
_cell.angle_beta   90.00
_cell.angle_gamma   90.00
#
_symmetry.space_group_name_H-M   'P 1'
#
loop_
_entity.id
_entity.type
_entity.pdbx_description
1 polymer ?
#
loop_
_entity_poly.entity_id
_entity_poly.type
_entity_poly.pdbx_seq_one_letter_code
_entity_poly.pdbx_strand_id
1 'polypeptide(L)'
;MKKYFPWVLIFFVCLSGCKEDAVIREWVKKVDALRAKTLEAMPQTPYQTEQHHAFRDYFFEIEQMTLQLVQSKDYTAAFNRAIVKVDLKDTCARVFLSRQDWEFILDHCTKNGLFICSEEVRVYSELVTEIRKQLVPAQQKRFDQTPECQGAL
;
A
#
# COMPACT_ATOMS: atom_id res chain seq x y z
N MET A 1 44.02 -36.14 13.92
CA MET A 1 43.59 -34.84 13.33
C MET A 1 42.15 -35.00 12.84
N LYS A 2 41.17 -34.53 13.62
CA LYS A 2 39.74 -34.64 13.29
C LYS A 2 39.33 -33.41 12.46
N LYS A 3 38.99 -33.64 11.19
CA LYS A 3 38.42 -32.63 10.28
C LYS A 3 36.92 -32.51 10.58
N TYR A 4 36.51 -31.45 11.28
CA TYR A 4 35.12 -31.03 11.42
C TYR A 4 35.02 -29.58 10.96
N PHE A 5 34.78 -29.37 9.67
CA PHE A 5 34.38 -28.09 9.11
C PHE A 5 33.85 -28.43 7.71
N PRO A 6 32.51 -28.51 7.51
CA PRO A 6 31.70 -27.30 7.36
C PRO A 6 30.21 -27.52 7.72
N TRP A 7 29.75 -27.10 8.91
CA TRP A 7 28.31 -27.13 9.24
C TRP A 7 27.81 -25.85 9.93
N VAL A 8 28.63 -24.80 9.93
CA VAL A 8 28.32 -23.51 10.57
C VAL A 8 27.91 -22.44 9.54
N LEU A 9 28.12 -22.68 8.24
CA LEU A 9 27.83 -21.70 7.19
C LEU A 9 26.38 -21.68 6.69
N ILE A 10 25.53 -22.62 7.12
CA ILE A 10 24.13 -22.71 6.63
C ILE A 10 23.14 -21.94 7.54
N PHE A 11 23.53 -21.58 8.77
CA PHE A 11 22.59 -20.96 9.72
C PHE A 11 22.42 -19.43 9.56
N PHE A 12 23.32 -18.74 8.84
CA PHE A 12 23.29 -17.28 8.75
C PHE A 12 22.46 -16.71 7.60
N VAL A 13 21.96 -17.54 6.68
CA VAL A 13 21.23 -17.07 5.48
C VAL A 13 19.72 -16.89 5.75
N CYS A 14 19.18 -17.38 6.87
CA CYS A 14 17.74 -17.32 7.15
C CYS A 14 17.25 -16.07 7.91
N LEU A 15 18.14 -15.20 8.40
CA LEU A 15 17.75 -14.08 9.27
C LEU A 15 17.40 -12.78 8.53
N SER A 16 17.82 -12.61 7.28
CA SER A 16 17.53 -11.39 6.51
C SER A 16 16.07 -11.31 6.05
N GLY A 17 15.40 -12.43 5.81
CA GLY A 17 14.01 -12.46 5.32
C GLY A 17 12.94 -12.07 6.35
N CYS A 18 13.21 -12.21 7.66
CA CYS A 18 12.20 -11.92 8.69
C CYS A 18 11.98 -10.43 8.94
N LYS A 19 12.98 -9.57 8.73
CA LYS A 19 12.89 -8.13 9.01
C LYS A 19 12.00 -7.42 7.99
N GLU A 20 12.13 -7.78 6.73
CA GLU A 20 11.38 -7.15 5.64
C GLU A 20 9.89 -7.52 5.67
N ASP A 21 9.58 -8.78 6.00
CA ASP A 21 8.19 -9.23 6.20
C ASP A 21 7.50 -8.46 7.34
N ALA A 22 8.24 -8.03 8.37
CA ALA A 22 7.70 -7.22 9.46
C ALA A 22 7.34 -5.80 9.01
N VAL A 23 8.18 -5.18 8.16
CA VAL A 23 7.95 -3.82 7.63
C VAL A 23 6.64 -3.73 6.86
N ILE A 24 6.35 -4.72 6.01
CA ILE A 24 5.12 -4.70 5.20
C ILE A 24 3.88 -4.90 6.06
N ARG A 25 3.95 -5.77 7.09
CA ARG A 25 2.86 -5.92 8.06
C ARG A 25 2.61 -4.65 8.87
N GLU A 26 3.68 -3.97 9.28
CA GLU A 26 3.59 -2.68 9.99
C GLU A 26 2.98 -1.61 9.08
N TRP A 27 3.38 -1.55 7.81
CA TRP A 27 2.79 -0.65 6.83
C TRP A 27 1.30 -0.93 6.62
N VAL A 28 0.90 -2.19 6.40
CA VAL A 28 -0.52 -2.57 6.26
C VAL A 28 -1.31 -2.11 7.49
N LYS A 29 -0.80 -2.36 8.70
CA LYS A 29 -1.46 -1.93 9.94
C LYS A 29 -1.58 -0.40 10.05
N LYS A 30 -0.54 0.32 9.65
CA LYS A 30 -0.54 1.79 9.64
C LYS A 30 -1.56 2.34 8.64
N VAL A 31 -1.53 1.84 7.41
CA VAL A 31 -2.46 2.26 6.34
C VAL A 31 -3.89 1.93 6.69
N ASP A 32 -4.16 0.75 7.25
CA ASP A 32 -5.50 0.34 7.70
C ASP A 32 -6.10 1.34 8.71
N ALA A 33 -5.29 1.78 9.68
CA ALA A 33 -5.72 2.80 10.64
C ALA A 33 -5.97 4.17 9.98
N LEU A 34 -5.17 4.56 8.99
CA LEU A 34 -5.34 5.81 8.24
C LEU A 34 -6.55 5.75 7.29
N ARG A 35 -6.78 4.59 6.68
CA ARG A 35 -7.93 4.32 5.81
C ARG A 35 -9.23 4.40 6.61
N ALA A 36 -9.27 3.83 7.81
CA ALA A 36 -10.44 3.93 8.68
C ALA A 36 -10.80 5.40 8.97
N LYS A 37 -9.82 6.23 9.34
CA LYS A 37 -10.01 7.67 9.54
C LYS A 37 -10.47 8.39 8.27
N THR A 38 -9.94 7.98 7.11
CA THR A 38 -10.35 8.52 5.81
C THR A 38 -11.81 8.20 5.51
N LEU A 39 -12.25 6.97 5.75
CA LEU A 39 -13.65 6.56 5.57
C LEU A 39 -14.59 7.27 6.55
N GLU A 40 -14.16 7.51 7.79
CA GLU A 40 -14.92 8.29 8.78
C GLU A 40 -15.04 9.78 8.38
N ALA A 41 -13.98 10.35 7.79
CA ALA A 41 -13.93 11.73 7.31
C ALA A 41 -14.69 11.94 5.99
N MET A 42 -14.73 10.92 5.12
CA MET A 42 -15.30 10.98 3.77
C MET A 42 -16.71 11.59 3.70
N PRO A 43 -17.71 11.19 4.51
CA PRO A 43 -19.06 11.74 4.39
C PRO A 43 -19.22 13.16 4.97
N GLN A 44 -18.19 13.73 5.61
CA GLN A 44 -18.28 14.98 6.36
C GLN A 44 -18.02 16.20 5.47
N THR A 45 -18.98 16.49 4.58
CA THR A 45 -18.87 17.57 3.59
C THR A 45 -19.62 18.84 4.04
N PRO A 46 -19.11 20.05 3.77
CA PRO A 46 -17.85 20.35 3.08
C PRO A 46 -16.63 20.00 3.95
N TYR A 47 -15.55 19.56 3.30
CA TYR A 47 -14.32 19.18 4.01
C TYR A 47 -13.71 20.37 4.74
N GLN A 48 -13.39 20.13 6.00
CA GLN A 48 -12.66 21.04 6.87
C GLN A 48 -11.24 20.51 7.09
N THR A 49 -10.47 21.25 7.87
CA THR A 49 -9.07 20.96 8.14
C THR A 49 -8.83 19.52 8.59
N GLU A 50 -9.69 18.97 9.44
CA GLU A 50 -9.56 17.59 9.94
C GLU A 50 -9.72 16.54 8.83
N GLN A 51 -10.71 16.71 7.94
CA GLN A 51 -10.91 15.81 6.82
C GLN A 51 -9.74 15.91 5.83
N HIS A 52 -9.27 17.13 5.54
CA HIS A 52 -8.09 17.33 4.69
C HIS A 52 -6.83 16.67 5.27
N HIS A 53 -6.63 16.73 6.59
CA HIS A 53 -5.53 16.03 7.25
C HIS A 53 -5.66 14.52 7.16
N ALA A 54 -6.86 13.97 7.39
CA ALA A 54 -7.11 12.54 7.29
C ALA A 54 -6.80 12.01 5.88
N PHE A 55 -7.27 12.73 4.85
CA PHE A 55 -6.99 12.39 3.46
C PHE A 55 -5.49 12.46 3.17
N ARG A 56 -4.86 13.61 3.43
CA ARG A 56 -3.43 13.80 3.22
C ARG A 56 -2.62 12.65 3.85
N ASP A 57 -2.85 12.35 5.12
CA ASP A 57 -2.06 11.34 5.82
C ASP A 57 -2.22 9.94 5.22
N TYR A 58 -3.44 9.56 4.80
CA TYR A 58 -3.69 8.28 4.13
C TYR A 58 -3.04 8.23 2.73
N PHE A 59 -3.37 9.18 1.86
CA PHE A 59 -2.91 9.16 0.47
C PHE A 59 -1.38 9.35 0.38
N PHE A 60 -0.80 10.15 1.28
CA PHE A 60 0.65 10.30 1.37
C PHE A 60 1.34 8.98 1.73
N GLU A 61 0.76 8.17 2.62
CA GLU A 61 1.35 6.88 2.96
C GLU A 61 1.33 5.89 1.79
N ILE A 62 0.30 5.95 0.94
CA ILE A 62 0.22 5.18 -0.30
C ILE A 62 1.29 5.67 -1.30
N GLU A 63 1.46 6.99 -1.42
CA GLU A 63 2.50 7.58 -2.26
C GLU A 63 3.90 7.17 -1.80
N GLN A 64 4.20 7.26 -0.49
CA GLN A 64 5.50 6.89 0.05
C GLN A 64 5.83 5.42 -0.21
N MET A 65 4.86 4.51 -0.04
CA MET A 65 5.05 3.11 -0.40
C MET A 65 5.34 2.94 -1.89
N THR A 66 4.57 3.62 -2.74
CA THR A 66 4.76 3.58 -4.20
C THR A 66 6.17 4.03 -4.58
N LEU A 67 6.64 5.14 -4.02
CA LEU A 67 7.99 5.66 -4.26
C LEU A 67 9.07 4.68 -3.79
N GLN A 68 8.91 4.05 -2.62
CA GLN A 68 9.86 3.04 -2.13
C GLN A 68 9.96 1.84 -3.08
N LEU A 69 8.84 1.36 -3.60
CA LEU A 69 8.81 0.26 -4.56
C LEU A 69 9.48 0.64 -5.90
N VAL A 70 9.21 1.84 -6.40
CA VAL A 70 9.82 2.31 -7.66
C VAL A 70 11.33 2.52 -7.52
N GLN A 71 11.80 3.05 -6.38
CA GLN A 71 13.19 3.45 -6.22
C GLN A 71 14.12 2.31 -5.78
N SER A 72 13.61 1.27 -5.11
CA SER A 72 14.45 0.22 -4.52
C SER A 72 14.07 -1.18 -5.01
N LYS A 73 14.94 -1.75 -5.85
CA LYS A 73 14.79 -3.14 -6.33
C LYS A 73 14.78 -4.16 -5.20
N ASP A 74 15.62 -3.95 -4.18
CA ASP A 74 15.68 -4.85 -3.02
C ASP A 74 14.38 -4.81 -2.23
N TYR A 75 13.82 -3.60 -2.04
CA TYR A 75 12.54 -3.41 -1.39
C TYR A 75 11.40 -4.03 -2.20
N THR A 76 11.38 -3.86 -3.53
CA THR A 76 10.39 -4.49 -4.41
C THR A 76 10.50 -6.02 -4.41
N ALA A 77 11.71 -6.57 -4.38
CA ALA A 77 11.90 -8.01 -4.24
C ALA A 77 11.37 -8.51 -2.88
N ALA A 78 11.61 -7.77 -1.80
CA ALA A 78 11.08 -8.06 -0.47
C ALA A 78 9.55 -7.99 -0.43
N PHE A 79 8.98 -6.95 -1.04
CA PHE A 79 7.54 -6.76 -1.18
C PHE A 79 6.87 -7.93 -1.87
N ASN A 80 7.43 -8.36 -3.00
CA ASN A 80 6.93 -9.53 -3.72
C ASN A 80 7.03 -10.82 -2.90
N ARG A 81 8.09 -11.02 -2.11
CA ARG A 81 8.21 -12.18 -1.20
C ARG A 81 7.14 -12.17 -0.11
N ALA A 82 6.84 -11.01 0.46
CA ALA A 82 5.82 -10.89 1.50
C ALA A 82 4.40 -11.08 0.95
N ILE A 83 4.09 -10.48 -0.21
CA ILE A 83 2.78 -10.57 -0.87
C ILE A 83 2.39 -12.02 -1.21
N VAL A 84 3.36 -12.91 -1.45
CA VAL A 84 3.09 -14.34 -1.64
C VAL A 84 2.44 -14.96 -0.40
N LYS A 85 2.79 -14.47 0.80
CA LYS A 85 2.41 -15.06 2.09
C LYS A 85 1.14 -14.46 2.68
N VAL A 86 0.61 -13.36 2.13
CA VAL A 86 -0.57 -12.68 2.65
C VAL A 86 -1.86 -13.13 1.94
N ASP A 87 -2.96 -13.00 2.65
CA ASP A 87 -4.28 -13.00 2.05
C ASP A 87 -4.49 -11.65 1.34
N LEU A 88 -4.46 -11.66 0.00
CA LEU A 88 -4.64 -10.46 -0.81
C LEU A 88 -6.04 -9.86 -0.66
N LYS A 89 -7.05 -10.69 -0.39
CA LYS A 89 -8.41 -10.23 -0.16
C LYS A 89 -8.47 -9.31 1.07
N ASP A 90 -8.01 -9.82 2.21
CA ASP A 90 -7.93 -9.06 3.46
C ASP A 90 -7.02 -7.85 3.32
N THR A 91 -5.83 -8.05 2.73
CA THR A 91 -4.83 -6.99 2.62
C THR A 91 -5.33 -5.83 1.76
N CYS A 92 -5.89 -6.09 0.58
CA CYS A 92 -6.40 -5.03 -0.29
C CYS A 92 -7.62 -4.33 0.32
N ALA A 93 -8.54 -5.06 0.97
CA ALA A 93 -9.68 -4.48 1.67
C ALA A 93 -9.27 -3.49 2.79
N ARG A 94 -8.12 -3.76 3.43
CA ARG A 94 -7.58 -2.94 4.53
C ARG A 94 -6.69 -1.81 4.06
N VAL A 95 -6.03 -1.96 2.92
CA VAL A 95 -5.08 -0.97 2.40
C VAL A 95 -5.75 0.02 1.46
N PHE A 96 -6.56 -0.46 0.52
CA PHE A 96 -7.07 0.37 -0.56
C PHE A 96 -8.50 0.85 -0.32
N LEU A 97 -8.76 2.10 -0.68
CA LEU A 97 -10.12 2.61 -0.84
C LEU A 97 -10.71 1.99 -2.11
N SER A 98 -12.03 1.81 -2.10
CA SER A 98 -12.72 1.50 -3.34
C SER A 98 -12.63 2.71 -4.27
N ARG A 99 -12.69 2.47 -5.57
CA ARG A 99 -12.78 3.52 -6.58
C ARG A 99 -13.95 4.48 -6.31
N GLN A 100 -15.08 3.94 -5.88
CA GLN A 100 -16.26 4.74 -5.55
C GLN A 100 -15.98 5.70 -4.37
N ASP A 101 -15.33 5.21 -3.31
CA ASP A 101 -14.98 6.05 -2.15
C ASP A 101 -13.97 7.13 -2.54
N TRP A 102 -12.98 6.78 -3.35
CA TRP A 102 -11.99 7.72 -3.87
C TRP A 102 -12.63 8.80 -4.76
N GLU A 103 -13.48 8.41 -5.73
CA GLU A 103 -14.20 9.33 -6.62
C GLU A 103 -15.10 10.28 -5.80
N PHE A 104 -15.76 9.76 -4.75
CA PHE A 104 -16.53 10.60 -3.84
C PHE A 104 -15.68 11.68 -3.17
N ILE A 105 -14.50 11.31 -2.65
CA ILE A 105 -13.55 12.27 -2.05
C ILE A 105 -13.11 13.29 -3.11
N LEU A 106 -12.76 12.83 -4.31
CA LEU A 106 -12.27 13.67 -5.39
C LEU A 106 -13.28 14.74 -5.82
N ASP A 107 -14.55 14.36 -5.94
CA ASP A 107 -15.64 15.27 -6.31
C ASP A 107 -15.83 16.38 -5.28
N HIS A 108 -15.74 16.04 -3.98
CA HIS A 108 -15.88 17.00 -2.88
C HIS A 108 -14.59 17.78 -2.59
N CYS A 109 -13.46 17.35 -3.14
CA CYS A 109 -12.21 18.08 -3.17
C CYS A 109 -12.16 19.17 -4.24
N THR A 110 -13.20 19.31 -5.08
CA THR A 110 -13.30 20.36 -6.10
C THR A 110 -14.35 21.38 -5.74
N LYS A 111 -13.96 22.65 -5.62
CA LYS A 111 -14.86 23.77 -5.32
C LYS A 111 -14.67 24.90 -6.33
N ASN A 112 -15.73 25.24 -7.05
CA ASN A 112 -15.71 26.28 -8.10
C ASN A 112 -14.58 26.10 -9.14
N GLY A 113 -14.30 24.85 -9.53
CA GLY A 113 -13.24 24.52 -10.48
C GLY A 113 -11.81 24.53 -9.90
N LEU A 114 -11.65 24.86 -8.61
CA LEU A 114 -10.38 24.75 -7.91
C LEU A 114 -10.34 23.45 -7.11
N PHE A 115 -9.24 22.71 -7.21
CA PHE A 115 -8.98 21.56 -6.37
C PHE A 115 -8.33 22.01 -5.07
N ILE A 116 -8.92 21.62 -3.95
CA ILE A 116 -8.54 22.11 -2.61
C ILE A 116 -7.89 21.05 -1.72
N CYS A 117 -7.91 19.78 -2.13
CA CYS A 117 -7.20 18.71 -1.44
C CYS A 117 -5.74 18.60 -1.91
N SER A 118 -4.98 17.75 -1.23
CA SER A 118 -3.59 17.49 -1.57
C SER A 118 -3.46 16.64 -2.85
N GLU A 119 -2.35 16.80 -3.57
CA GLU A 119 -2.18 16.26 -4.92
C GLU A 119 -2.21 14.73 -4.96
N GLU A 120 -1.73 14.06 -3.92
CA GLU A 120 -1.77 12.61 -3.77
C GLU A 120 -3.20 12.04 -3.79
N VAL A 121 -4.21 12.83 -3.42
CA VAL A 121 -5.63 12.46 -3.55
C VAL A 121 -5.99 12.32 -5.03
N ARG A 122 -5.50 13.23 -5.88
CA ARG A 122 -5.83 13.25 -7.32
C ARG A 122 -5.20 12.07 -8.05
N VAL A 123 -3.98 11.69 -7.69
CA VAL A 123 -3.21 10.64 -8.38
C VAL A 123 -3.37 9.25 -7.76
N TYR A 124 -4.30 9.06 -6.82
CA TYR A 124 -4.45 7.80 -6.09
C TYR A 124 -4.57 6.56 -7.00
N SER A 125 -5.43 6.59 -8.01
CA SER A 125 -5.59 5.44 -8.94
C SER A 125 -4.30 5.12 -9.70
N GLU A 126 -3.50 6.14 -10.02
CA GLU A 126 -2.18 5.99 -10.63
C GLU A 126 -1.19 5.35 -9.65
N LEU A 127 -1.23 5.75 -8.37
CA LEU A 127 -0.41 5.14 -7.32
C LEU A 127 -0.73 3.65 -7.12
N VAL A 128 -2.02 3.28 -7.06
CA VAL A 128 -2.44 1.87 -6.95
C VAL A 128 -1.99 1.08 -8.19
N THR A 129 -2.16 1.66 -9.37
CA THR A 129 -1.68 1.08 -10.64
C THR A 129 -0.16 0.88 -10.62
N GLU A 130 0.59 1.82 -10.06
CA GLU A 130 2.04 1.74 -9.98
C GLU A 130 2.48 0.67 -8.99
N ILE A 131 1.88 0.57 -7.80
CA ILE A 131 2.11 -0.54 -6.85
C ILE A 131 1.89 -1.88 -7.55
N ARG A 132 0.78 -2.01 -8.30
CA ARG A 132 0.47 -3.24 -9.06
C ARG A 132 1.58 -3.57 -10.06
N LYS A 133 2.12 -2.60 -10.80
CA LYS A 133 3.21 -2.85 -11.78
C LYS A 133 4.50 -3.35 -11.14
N GLN A 134 4.76 -3.01 -9.88
CA GLN A 134 5.94 -3.48 -9.14
C GLN A 134 5.82 -4.94 -8.69
N LEU A 135 4.63 -5.55 -8.81
CA LEU A 135 4.43 -6.97 -8.57
C LEU A 135 4.99 -7.83 -9.70
N VAL A 136 5.51 -9.02 -9.40
CA VAL A 136 5.88 -10.02 -10.41
C VAL A 136 4.61 -10.54 -11.12
N PRO A 137 4.70 -11.06 -12.37
CA PRO A 137 3.52 -11.39 -13.17
C PRO A 137 2.50 -12.31 -12.49
N ALA A 138 2.97 -13.30 -11.73
CA ALA A 138 2.08 -14.19 -10.97
C ALA A 138 1.28 -13.43 -9.88
N GLN A 139 1.89 -12.44 -9.25
CA GLN A 139 1.25 -11.62 -8.21
C GLN A 139 0.35 -10.54 -8.80
N GLN A 140 0.72 -9.96 -9.96
CA GLN A 140 -0.19 -9.09 -10.73
C GLN A 140 -1.49 -9.83 -11.08
N LYS A 141 -1.37 -11.07 -11.58
CA LYS A 141 -2.54 -11.87 -11.91
C LYS A 141 -3.41 -12.14 -10.68
N ARG A 142 -2.81 -12.46 -9.52
CA ARG A 142 -3.56 -12.64 -8.26
C ARG A 142 -4.26 -11.34 -7.84
N PHE A 143 -3.59 -10.20 -7.98
CA PHE A 143 -4.16 -8.88 -7.72
C PHE A 143 -5.37 -8.62 -8.62
N ASP A 144 -5.24 -8.82 -9.93
CA ASP A 144 -6.32 -8.61 -10.91
C ASP A 144 -7.53 -9.50 -10.69
N GLN A 145 -7.32 -10.69 -10.12
CA GLN A 145 -8.36 -11.68 -9.84
C GLN A 145 -9.00 -11.48 -8.46
N THR A 146 -8.47 -10.59 -7.63
CA THR A 146 -8.97 -10.31 -6.28
C THR A 146 -9.86 -9.07 -6.33
N PRO A 147 -11.19 -9.19 -6.14
CA PRO A 147 -12.13 -8.08 -6.32
C PRO A 147 -11.79 -6.82 -5.51
N GLU A 148 -11.31 -6.99 -4.28
CA GLU A 148 -10.94 -5.89 -3.38
C GLU A 148 -9.70 -5.13 -3.88
N CYS A 149 -8.80 -5.81 -4.58
CA CYS A 149 -7.64 -5.17 -5.21
C CYS A 149 -8.03 -4.51 -6.54
N GLN A 150 -8.84 -5.19 -7.35
CA GLN A 150 -9.31 -4.67 -8.63
C GLN A 150 -10.23 -3.45 -8.44
N GLY A 151 -11.06 -3.45 -7.41
CA GLY A 151 -11.97 -2.36 -7.08
C GLY A 151 -11.27 -1.07 -6.66
N ALA A 152 -9.95 -1.10 -6.45
CA ALA A 152 -9.12 0.07 -6.16
C ALA A 152 -8.48 0.70 -7.41
N LEU A 153 -8.67 0.09 -8.60
CA LEU A 153 -8.15 0.56 -9.89
C LEU A 153 -9.13 1.47 -10.64
#